data_AF-A0A7W9APM9-F1
#
_entry.id   AF-A0A7W9APM9-F1
#
_cell.length_a   1.000
_cell.length_b   1.000
_cell.length_c   1.000
_cell.angle_alpha   90.00
_cell.angle_beta   90.00
_cell.angle_gamma   90.00
#
_symmetry.space_group_name_H-M   'P 1'
#
loop_
_entity.id
_entity.type
_entity.pdbx_description
1 polymer ?
#
loop_
_entity_poly.entity_id
_entity_poly.type
_entity_poly.pdbx_seq_one_letter_code
_entity_poly.pdbx_strand_id
1 'polypeptide(L)'
;MAALDRNSNLPLIAAAIGVLAGAAGIAAWTLAARRSPDEGHSAPDLDRDTPRPTAEDRAPEHFRPDPTAPVAAEDREALRPATGPSPSLVADRGAVRSEP
;
A
#
# COMPACT_ATOMS: atom_id res chain seq x y z
N MET A 1 -47.19 26.46 47.87
CA MET A 1 -47.01 25.44 46.81
C MET A 1 -45.68 25.69 46.14
N ALA A 2 -44.62 24.97 46.53
CA ALA A 2 -43.35 24.99 45.81
C ALA A 2 -43.28 23.70 44.98
N ALA A 3 -43.27 23.83 43.66
CA ALA A 3 -43.11 22.71 42.76
C ALA A 3 -41.66 22.22 42.84
N LEU A 4 -41.47 20.97 43.27
CA LEU A 4 -40.16 20.32 43.28
C LEU A 4 -39.73 20.13 41.82
N ASP A 5 -38.70 20.85 41.40
CA ASP A 5 -38.16 20.82 40.05
C ASP A 5 -37.45 19.47 39.83
N ARG A 6 -38.19 18.51 39.26
CA ARG A 6 -37.93 17.09 39.47
C ARG A 6 -36.76 16.55 38.63
N ASN A 7 -36.24 17.32 37.66
CA ASN A 7 -35.52 16.73 36.52
C ASN A 7 -34.24 17.47 36.07
N SER A 8 -33.54 18.19 36.94
CA SER A 8 -32.28 18.91 36.59
C SER A 8 -31.09 17.99 36.29
N ASN A 9 -31.16 16.69 36.63
CA ASN A 9 -30.08 15.72 36.41
C ASN A 9 -30.19 14.94 35.08
N LEU A 10 -31.34 15.01 34.40
CA LEU A 10 -31.54 14.33 33.11
C LEU A 10 -30.51 14.70 32.03
N PRO A 11 -30.16 15.99 31.79
CA PRO A 11 -29.17 16.33 30.78
C PRO A 11 -27.77 15.80 31.13
N LEU A 12 -27.41 15.77 32.42
CA LEU A 12 -26.13 15.24 32.89
C LEU A 12 -26.05 13.72 32.69
N ILE A 13 -27.13 12.99 33.00
CA ILE A 13 -27.23 11.55 32.80
C ILE A 13 -27.17 11.20 31.30
N ALA A 14 -27.89 11.95 30.46
CA ALA A 14 -27.85 11.76 29.00
C ALA A 14 -26.44 11.99 28.43
N ALA A 15 -25.74 13.03 28.89
CA ALA A 15 -24.36 13.30 28.50
C ALA A 15 -23.41 12.18 28.94
N ALA A 16 -23.53 11.69 30.18
CA ALA A 16 -22.71 10.60 30.70
C ALA A 16 -22.92 9.29 29.91
N ILE A 17 -24.17 8.96 29.57
CA ILE A 17 -24.49 7.79 28.73
C ILE A 17 -23.89 7.94 27.33
N GLY A 18 -24.00 9.13 26.72
CA GLY A 18 -23.42 9.40 25.40
C GLY A 18 -21.90 9.23 25.37
N VAL A 19 -21.19 9.73 26.39
CA VAL A 19 -19.74 9.59 26.52
C VAL A 19 -19.34 8.12 26.72
N LEU A 20 -20.04 7.39 27.60
CA LEU A 20 -19.75 5.98 27.86
C LEU A 20 -20.04 5.09 26.64
N ALA A 21 -21.15 5.31 25.94
CA ALA A 21 -21.48 4.58 24.72
C ALA A 21 -20.47 4.88 23.59
N GLY A 22 -20.05 6.14 23.44
CA GLY A 22 -19.03 6.52 22.47
C GLY A 22 -17.67 5.88 22.76
N ALA A 23 -17.22 5.91 24.02
CA ALA A 23 -15.96 5.30 24.44
C ALA A 23 -15.97 3.77 24.25
N ALA A 24 -17.08 3.11 24.61
CA ALA A 24 -17.26 1.67 24.40
C ALA A 24 -17.27 1.31 22.90
N GLY A 25 -17.91 2.12 22.05
CA GLY A 25 -17.92 1.94 20.60
C GLY A 25 -16.52 2.06 19.99
N ILE A 26 -15.74 3.07 20.38
CA ILE A 26 -14.35 3.24 19.93
C ILE A 26 -13.47 2.08 20.39
N ALA A 27 -13.60 1.66 21.64
CA ALA A 27 -12.85 0.51 22.17
C ALA A 27 -13.20 -0.79 21.44
N ALA A 28 -14.47 -1.02 21.14
CA ALA A 28 -14.93 -2.19 20.39
C ALA A 28 -14.41 -2.17 18.94
N TRP A 29 -14.48 -1.02 18.25
CA TRP A 29 -14.00 -0.89 16.87
C TRP A 29 -12.49 -1.06 16.77
N THR A 30 -11.72 -0.43 17.66
CA THR A 30 -10.25 -0.57 17.68
C THR A 30 -9.82 -2.01 17.97
N LEU A 31 -10.53 -2.73 18.84
CA LEU A 31 -10.27 -4.13 19.11
C LEU A 31 -10.65 -5.03 17.91
N ALA A 32 -11.76 -4.73 17.23
CA ALA A 32 -12.18 -5.45 16.04
C ALA A 32 -11.21 -5.24 14.86
N ALA A 33 -10.80 -4.00 14.60
CA ALA A 33 -9.84 -3.67 13.54
C ALA A 33 -8.47 -4.33 13.76
N ARG A 34 -8.04 -4.50 15.01
CA ARG A 34 -6.82 -5.24 15.37
C ARG A 34 -6.93 -6.75 15.21
N ARG A 35 -8.16 -7.28 15.15
CA ARG A 35 -8.45 -8.71 15.00
C ARG A 35 -8.85 -9.08 13.58
N SER A 36 -9.01 -8.10 12.69
CA SER A 36 -9.22 -8.36 11.28
C SER A 36 -8.03 -9.21 10.79
N PRO A 37 -8.27 -10.41 10.25
CA PRO A 37 -7.20 -11.20 9.67
C PRO A 37 -6.58 -10.40 8.53
N ASP A 38 -5.25 -10.44 8.42
CA ASP A 38 -4.56 -9.83 7.29
C ASP A 38 -5.08 -10.48 5.99
N GLU A 39 -5.82 -9.71 5.21
CA GLU A 39 -6.27 -10.13 3.88
C GLU A 39 -5.06 -10.12 2.93
N GLY A 40 -4.67 -11.31 2.48
CA GLY A 40 -3.57 -11.50 1.53
C GLY A 40 -2.68 -12.69 1.90
N HIS A 41 -1.87 -13.12 0.94
CA HIS A 41 -0.79 -14.07 1.22
C HIS A 41 0.45 -13.30 1.63
N SER A 42 1.21 -13.87 2.58
CA SER A 42 2.55 -13.37 2.87
C SER A 42 3.36 -13.38 1.58
N ALA A 43 3.93 -12.22 1.23
CA ALA A 43 4.87 -12.04 0.12
C ALA A 43 6.28 -11.87 0.72
N PRO A 44 6.91 -12.95 1.20
CA PRO A 44 8.19 -12.88 1.91
C PRO A 44 9.33 -12.32 1.05
N ASP A 45 9.21 -12.38 -0.27
CA ASP A 45 10.14 -11.81 -1.24
C ASP A 45 10.05 -10.29 -1.35
N LEU A 46 8.92 -9.70 -0.95
CA LEU A 46 8.68 -8.26 -0.96
C LEU A 46 8.81 -7.63 0.43
N ASP A 47 9.12 -8.42 1.45
CA ASP A 47 9.30 -7.92 2.81
C ASP A 47 10.47 -6.94 2.86
N ARG A 48 10.29 -5.83 3.59
CA ARG A 48 11.26 -4.72 3.61
C ARG A 48 12.60 -5.11 4.21
N ASP A 49 12.56 -6.08 5.10
CA ASP A 49 13.74 -6.59 5.80
C ASP A 49 14.40 -7.75 5.06
N THR A 50 13.80 -8.25 3.97
CA THR A 50 14.40 -9.29 3.11
C THR A 50 15.55 -8.69 2.29
N PRO A 51 16.79 -9.19 2.43
CA PRO A 51 17.91 -8.76 1.62
C PRO A 51 17.64 -9.03 0.13
N ARG A 52 17.83 -8.02 -0.71
CA ARG A 52 17.70 -8.18 -2.16
C ARG A 52 18.87 -9.02 -2.69
N PRO A 53 18.63 -10.02 -3.56
CA PRO A 53 19.69 -10.77 -4.22
C PRO A 53 20.66 -9.84 -4.96
N THR A 54 21.94 -9.99 -4.67
CA THR A 54 23.05 -9.33 -5.36
C THR A 54 23.31 -9.99 -6.71
N ALA A 55 24.20 -9.42 -7.53
CA ALA A 55 24.59 -10.04 -8.79
C ALA A 55 25.18 -11.45 -8.60
N GLU A 56 25.80 -11.69 -7.45
CA GLU A 56 26.39 -12.97 -7.08
C GLU A 56 25.33 -14.06 -6.81
N ASP A 57 24.16 -13.67 -6.32
CA ASP A 57 23.10 -14.59 -5.91
C ASP A 57 22.25 -15.09 -7.09
N ARG A 58 22.35 -14.46 -8.26
CA ARG A 58 21.46 -14.72 -9.41
C ARG A 58 21.82 -15.99 -10.17
N ALA A 59 23.09 -16.36 -10.21
CA ALA A 59 23.56 -17.53 -10.94
C ALA A 59 24.91 -18.03 -10.38
N PRO A 60 25.19 -19.35 -10.42
CA PRO A 60 26.52 -19.88 -10.16
C PRO A 60 27.54 -19.25 -11.12
N GLU A 61 28.78 -19.04 -10.65
CA GLU A 61 29.83 -18.32 -11.38
C GLU A 61 29.97 -18.77 -12.84
N HIS A 62 30.01 -20.08 -13.09
CA HIS A 62 30.20 -20.67 -14.42
C HIS A 62 29.06 -20.39 -15.42
N PHE A 63 27.87 -20.01 -14.95
CA PHE A 63 26.72 -19.67 -15.81
C PHE A 63 26.50 -18.17 -15.92
N ARG A 64 27.40 -17.35 -15.37
CA ARG A 64 27.31 -15.90 -15.49
C ARG A 64 27.86 -15.46 -16.85
N PRO A 65 27.13 -14.60 -17.58
CA PRO A 65 27.70 -13.89 -18.72
C PRO A 65 28.91 -13.07 -18.25
N ASP A 66 30.01 -13.13 -18.98
CA ASP A 66 31.17 -12.27 -18.74
C ASP A 66 30.79 -10.81 -19.06
N PRO A 67 30.76 -9.91 -18.07
CA PRO A 67 30.37 -8.51 -18.29
C PRO A 67 31.43 -7.71 -19.06
N THR A 68 32.64 -8.26 -19.21
CA THR A 68 33.77 -7.63 -19.92
C THR A 68 33.98 -8.21 -21.31
N ALA A 69 33.18 -9.20 -21.71
CA ALA A 69 33.28 -9.80 -23.04
C ALA A 69 33.08 -8.73 -24.13
N PRO A 70 33.97 -8.65 -25.13
CA PRO A 70 33.85 -7.66 -26.19
C PRO A 70 32.64 -7.98 -27.08
N VAL A 71 31.89 -6.95 -27.45
CA VAL A 71 30.82 -7.07 -28.45
C VAL A 71 31.43 -7.12 -29.85
N ALA A 72 31.03 -8.14 -30.63
CA ALA A 72 31.43 -8.33 -32.02
C ALA A 72 31.04 -7.12 -32.88
N ALA A 73 31.81 -6.82 -33.93
CA ALA A 73 31.66 -5.56 -34.68
C ALA A 73 30.30 -5.48 -35.40
N GLU A 74 29.86 -6.62 -35.94
CA GLU A 74 28.58 -6.84 -36.60
C GLU A 74 27.36 -6.58 -35.68
N ASP A 75 27.49 -6.84 -34.37
CA ASP A 75 26.39 -6.71 -33.41
C ASP A 75 26.27 -5.30 -32.82
N ARG A 76 27.29 -4.44 -32.99
CA ARG A 76 27.31 -3.10 -32.38
C ARG A 76 26.20 -2.20 -32.88
N GLU A 77 25.87 -2.29 -34.16
CA GLU A 77 24.82 -1.46 -34.76
C GLU A 77 23.44 -1.81 -34.18
N ALA A 78 23.19 -3.08 -33.86
CA ALA A 78 21.95 -3.54 -33.24
C ALA A 78 21.80 -3.04 -31.79
N LEU A 79 22.91 -2.81 -31.09
CA LEU A 79 22.92 -2.29 -29.72
C LEU A 79 22.92 -0.75 -29.65
N ARG A 80 22.88 -0.05 -30.79
CA ARG A 80 22.82 1.41 -30.79
C ARG A 80 21.58 1.88 -30.02
N PRO A 81 21.69 2.87 -29.11
CA PRO A 81 20.54 3.42 -28.43
C PRO A 81 19.46 3.85 -29.42
N ALA A 82 18.21 3.54 -29.12
CA ALA A 82 17.07 4.05 -29.88
C ALA A 82 16.93 5.55 -29.61
N THR A 83 17.63 6.39 -30.36
CA THR A 83 17.60 7.86 -30.24
C THR A 83 16.39 8.51 -30.92
N GLY A 84 15.43 7.70 -31.37
CA GLY A 84 14.16 8.21 -31.92
C GLY A 84 13.28 8.81 -30.82
N PRO A 85 12.20 9.51 -31.20
CA PRO A 85 11.19 9.94 -30.24
C PRO A 85 10.67 8.73 -29.46
N SER A 86 10.61 8.85 -28.14
CA SER A 86 10.13 7.78 -27.27
C SER A 86 8.72 7.37 -27.71
N PRO A 87 8.45 6.08 -27.98
CA PRO A 87 7.08 5.62 -28.20
C PRO A 87 6.27 5.90 -26.92
N SER A 88 5.31 6.82 -27.00
CA SER A 88 4.45 7.10 -25.85
C SER A 88 3.43 5.97 -25.69
N LEU A 89 3.38 5.37 -24.51
CA LEU A 89 2.32 4.42 -24.10
C LEU A 89 1.07 5.12 -23.57
N VAL A 90 1.03 6.46 -23.64
CA VAL A 90 -0.05 7.28 -23.09
C VAL A 90 -0.90 7.78 -24.26
N ALA A 91 -1.90 6.98 -24.63
CA ALA A 91 -3.19 7.60 -24.94
C ALA A 91 -3.66 8.27 -23.64
N ASP A 92 -4.19 9.49 -23.76
CA ASP A 92 -4.71 10.28 -22.64
C ASP A 92 -5.62 9.41 -21.74
N ARG A 93 -5.10 9.00 -20.58
CA ARG A 93 -5.85 8.23 -19.55
C ARG A 93 -6.81 9.15 -18.78
N GLY A 94 -7.30 10.23 -19.42
CA GLY A 94 -8.36 11.11 -18.96
C GLY A 94 -9.68 10.96 -19.73
N ALA A 95 -9.75 10.12 -20.78
CA ALA A 95 -10.96 9.96 -21.59
C ALA A 95 -12.00 8.95 -21.04
N VAL A 96 -11.75 8.31 -19.88
CA VAL A 96 -12.79 7.54 -19.18
C VAL A 96 -13.65 8.50 -18.36
N ARG A 97 -14.69 9.04 -19.01
CA ARG A 97 -15.82 9.66 -18.34
C ARG A 97 -16.39 8.66 -17.32
N SER A 98 -16.39 9.01 -16.05
CA SER A 98 -17.30 8.37 -15.09
C SER A 98 -18.72 8.71 -15.53
N GLU A 99 -19.47 7.75 -16.07
CA GLU A 99 -20.91 7.93 -16.25
C GLU A 99 -21.60 7.85 -14.87
N PRO A 100 -22.65 8.68 -14.64
CA PRO A 100 -23.40 8.70 -13.41
C PRO A 100 -24.26 7.44 -13.18
#